data_AF-A0A212L797-F1
#
_entry.id   AF-A0A212L797-F1
#
_cell.length_a   1.000
_cell.length_b   1.000
_cell.length_c   1.000
_cell.angle_alpha   90.00
_cell.angle_beta   90.00
_cell.angle_gamma   90.00
#
_symmetry.space_group_name_H-M   'P 1'
#
loop_
_entity.id
_entity.type
_entity.pdbx_description
1 polymer ?
#
loop_
_entity_poly.entity_id
_entity_poly.type
_entity_poly.pdbx_seq_one_letter_code
_entity_poly.pdbx_strand_id
1 'polypeptide(L)'
;MTTDLKSFVESRLALLGRSPADANRVGGFTRTFVNDILNGRKKNVRGDNLLALAKALDCSPEDILDAQTAGEKGDGIRLVDIPMPAHLNRDIPILGTAMGSVIDDDFHGFVLDGRPIDYARRPPGLAGATDIYALYVEGESMFPAFPAGSLCFVQPRRSPAIGDAVIVQTKHWDGDPGQAYIKVLVRRTSDKIVLKQYNPEATIEIPNKYVESIHKVLTTRELFGV
;
A
#
# COMPACT_ATOMS: atom_id res chain seq x y z
N MET A 1 5.30 40.42 6.60
CA MET A 1 4.40 40.95 5.55
C MET A 1 4.04 39.78 4.67
N THR A 2 2.75 39.42 4.59
CA THR A 2 2.28 38.25 3.84
C THR A 2 2.33 38.61 2.35
N THR A 3 3.20 37.94 1.59
CA THR A 3 3.37 38.18 0.16
C THR A 3 2.25 37.46 -0.59
N ASP A 4 1.09 38.11 -0.71
CA ASP A 4 0.01 37.66 -1.60
C ASP A 4 0.25 38.22 -3.01
N LEU A 5 -0.29 37.56 -4.05
CA LEU A 5 -0.11 37.94 -5.45
C LEU A 5 -0.48 39.42 -5.67
N LYS A 6 -1.56 39.90 -5.04
CA LYS A 6 -1.96 41.30 -5.10
C LYS A 6 -0.85 42.23 -4.63
N SER A 7 -0.33 42.01 -3.43
CA SER A 7 0.71 42.84 -2.80
C SER A 7 2.00 42.82 -3.61
N PHE A 8 2.33 41.68 -4.21
CA PHE A 8 3.47 41.54 -5.11
C PHE A 8 3.31 42.38 -6.39
N VAL A 9 2.15 42.28 -7.04
CA VAL A 9 1.84 43.05 -8.25
C VAL A 9 1.81 44.56 -7.97
N GLU A 10 1.21 44.99 -6.85
CA GLU A 10 1.19 46.41 -6.44
C GLU A 10 2.59 46.97 -6.22
N SER A 11 3.43 46.24 -5.47
CA SER A 11 4.82 46.61 -5.21
C SER A 11 5.61 46.72 -6.51
N ARG A 12 5.42 45.76 -7.43
CA ARG A 12 6.18 45.74 -8.69
C ARG A 12 5.75 46.84 -9.66
N LEU A 13 4.46 47.17 -9.72
CA LEU A 13 3.96 48.31 -10.50
C LEU A 13 4.49 49.65 -9.96
N ALA A 14 4.52 49.80 -8.65
CA ALA A 14 5.06 51.00 -7.99
C ALA A 14 6.56 51.17 -8.27
N LEU A 15 7.36 50.10 -8.19
CA LEU A 15 8.79 50.12 -8.50
C LEU A 15 9.07 50.49 -9.96
N LEU A 16 8.25 50.01 -10.89
CA LEU A 16 8.40 50.29 -12.32
C LEU A 16 7.79 51.62 -12.75
N GLY A 17 7.06 52.32 -11.87
CA GLY A 17 6.31 53.53 -12.21
C GLY A 17 5.25 53.31 -13.29
N ARG A 18 4.73 52.09 -13.44
CA ARG A 18 3.78 51.71 -14.50
C ARG A 18 2.35 51.74 -14.00
N SER A 19 1.44 52.26 -14.82
CA SER A 19 0.01 52.15 -14.54
C SER A 19 -0.49 50.71 -14.82
N PRO A 20 -1.57 50.26 -14.17
CA PRO A 20 -2.21 48.98 -14.50
C PRO A 20 -2.63 48.87 -15.97
N ALA A 21 -3.02 49.98 -16.60
CA ALA A 21 -3.35 50.04 -18.02
C ALA A 21 -2.12 49.80 -18.91
N ASP A 22 -0.97 50.33 -18.52
CA ASP A 22 0.29 50.09 -19.23
C ASP A 22 0.75 48.64 -19.09
N ALA A 23 0.62 48.05 -17.90
CA ALA A 23 0.93 46.64 -17.66
C ALA A 23 0.03 45.71 -18.49
N ASN A 24 -1.28 46.00 -18.60
CA ASN A 24 -2.18 45.26 -19.48
C ASN A 24 -1.73 45.31 -20.95
N ARG A 25 -1.32 46.49 -21.44
CA ARG A 25 -0.86 46.68 -22.82
C ARG A 25 0.43 45.90 -23.09
N VAL A 26 1.40 45.93 -22.16
CA VAL A 26 2.69 45.22 -22.32
C VAL A 26 2.52 43.70 -22.25
N GLY A 27 1.64 43.22 -21.37
CA GLY A 27 1.32 41.79 -21.24
C GLY A 27 0.36 41.26 -22.30
N GLY A 28 -0.24 42.10 -23.13
CA GLY A 28 -1.24 41.67 -24.12
C GLY A 28 -2.56 41.21 -23.48
N PHE A 29 -2.88 41.71 -22.29
CA PHE A 29 -4.08 41.34 -21.56
C PHE A 29 -5.31 42.18 -21.95
N THR A 30 -6.49 41.69 -21.59
CA THR A 30 -7.72 42.51 -21.60
C THR A 30 -7.57 43.71 -20.65
N ARG A 31 -8.25 44.82 -20.95
CA ARG A 31 -8.13 46.09 -20.19
C ARG A 31 -8.41 45.97 -18.69
N THR A 32 -9.06 44.89 -18.24
CA THR A 32 -9.41 44.66 -16.84
C THR A 32 -8.47 43.71 -16.12
N PHE A 33 -7.62 42.94 -16.80
CA PHE A 33 -6.94 41.78 -16.22
C PHE A 33 -6.06 42.11 -15.00
N VAL A 34 -5.17 43.08 -15.11
CA VAL A 34 -4.34 43.53 -13.98
C VAL A 34 -5.21 44.17 -12.89
N ASN A 35 -6.26 44.90 -13.27
CA ASN A 35 -7.22 45.46 -12.30
C ASN A 35 -8.02 44.37 -11.57
N ASP A 36 -8.28 43.24 -12.22
CA ASP A 36 -8.97 42.09 -11.62
C ASP A 36 -8.09 41.40 -10.56
N ILE A 37 -6.76 41.42 -10.74
CA ILE A 37 -5.80 40.96 -9.72
C ILE A 37 -5.75 41.95 -8.55
N LEU A 38 -5.63 43.26 -8.83
CA LEU A 38 -5.58 44.30 -7.80
C LEU A 38 -6.87 44.38 -6.95
N ASN A 39 -8.01 44.11 -7.56
CA ASN A 39 -9.31 44.05 -6.88
C ASN A 39 -9.57 42.70 -6.19
N GLY A 40 -8.64 41.74 -6.26
CA GLY A 40 -8.78 40.42 -5.64
C GLY A 40 -9.80 39.50 -6.31
N ARG A 41 -10.34 39.89 -7.49
CA ARG A 41 -11.21 39.03 -8.30
C ARG A 41 -10.43 37.87 -8.89
N LYS A 42 -9.15 38.08 -9.19
CA LYS A 42 -8.24 37.06 -9.72
C LYS A 42 -7.07 36.84 -8.77
N LYS A 43 -7.14 35.73 -8.03
CA LYS A 43 -6.13 35.35 -7.02
C LYS A 43 -4.98 34.52 -7.58
N ASN A 44 -5.19 33.87 -8.73
CA ASN A 44 -4.22 32.96 -9.35
C ASN A 44 -4.13 33.19 -10.87
N VAL A 45 -2.91 33.06 -11.40
CA VAL A 45 -2.53 33.22 -12.81
C VAL A 45 -1.64 32.04 -13.21
N ARG A 46 -1.98 31.36 -14.30
CA ARG A 46 -1.30 30.15 -14.79
C ARG A 46 -1.12 30.19 -16.31
N GLY A 47 -0.23 29.33 -16.81
CA GLY A 47 0.00 29.12 -18.25
C GLY A 47 0.50 30.37 -18.96
N ASP A 48 0.02 30.61 -20.18
CA ASP A 48 0.46 31.73 -21.02
C ASP A 48 0.26 33.11 -20.36
N ASN A 49 -0.74 33.23 -19.49
CA ASN A 49 -1.01 34.45 -18.74
C ASN A 49 0.07 34.75 -17.67
N LEU A 50 0.76 33.72 -17.15
CA LEU A 50 1.85 33.89 -16.19
C LEU A 50 3.06 34.51 -16.89
N LEU A 51 3.40 33.98 -18.07
CA LEU A 51 4.51 34.48 -18.90
C LEU A 51 4.23 35.92 -19.38
N ALA A 52 2.99 36.20 -19.77
CA ALA A 52 2.55 37.54 -20.13
C ALA A 52 2.63 38.52 -18.94
N LEU A 53 2.34 38.06 -17.72
CA LEU A 53 2.37 38.90 -16.52
C LEU A 53 3.81 39.18 -16.08
N ALA A 54 4.67 38.16 -16.15
CA ALA A 54 6.12 38.29 -15.97
C ALA A 54 6.71 39.34 -16.90
N LYS A 55 6.32 39.32 -18.18
CA LYS A 55 6.71 40.35 -19.16
C LYS A 55 6.17 41.74 -18.82
N ALA A 56 4.94 41.84 -18.35
CA ALA A 56 4.33 43.12 -17.96
C ALA A 56 5.00 43.76 -16.73
N LEU A 57 5.43 42.92 -15.78
CA LEU A 57 6.00 43.29 -14.48
C LEU A 57 7.53 43.21 -14.42
N ASP A 58 8.17 42.93 -15.55
CA ASP A 58 9.63 42.82 -15.69
C ASP A 58 10.25 41.96 -14.58
N CYS A 59 9.65 40.80 -14.32
CA CYS A 59 10.09 39.86 -13.28
C CYS A 59 10.14 38.44 -13.83
N SER A 60 10.74 37.52 -13.09
CA SER A 60 10.72 36.11 -13.49
C SER A 60 9.33 35.51 -13.24
N PRO A 61 8.94 34.46 -14.00
CA PRO A 61 7.74 33.69 -13.69
C PRO A 61 7.80 33.02 -12.31
N GLU A 62 9.01 32.72 -11.83
CA GLU A 62 9.26 32.12 -10.50
C GLU A 62 8.87 33.08 -9.38
N ASP A 63 9.23 34.37 -9.49
CA ASP A 63 8.85 35.39 -8.49
C ASP A 63 7.32 35.51 -8.33
N ILE A 64 6.57 35.34 -9.42
CA ILE A 64 5.11 35.37 -9.41
C ILE A 64 4.54 34.09 -8.81
N LEU A 65 5.16 32.93 -9.05
CA LEU A 65 4.76 31.66 -8.44
C LEU A 65 4.97 31.70 -6.93
N ASP A 66 6.13 32.18 -6.47
CA ASP A 66 6.44 32.32 -5.06
C ASP A 66 5.46 33.26 -4.34
N ALA A 67 5.07 34.37 -4.99
CA ALA A 67 4.06 35.28 -4.47
C ALA A 67 2.65 34.67 -4.42
N GLN A 68 2.32 33.74 -5.32
CA GLN A 68 1.05 33.00 -5.27
C GLN A 68 1.05 31.96 -4.15
N THR A 69 2.14 31.19 -4.02
CA THR A 69 2.27 30.16 -2.99
C THR A 69 2.37 30.74 -1.59
N ALA A 70 2.96 31.94 -1.42
CA ALA A 70 2.98 32.67 -0.16
C ALA A 70 1.61 33.26 0.23
N GLY A 71 0.73 33.52 -0.75
CA GLY A 71 -0.67 33.92 -0.56
C GLY A 71 -1.64 32.74 -0.33
N GLU A 72 -1.27 31.53 -0.73
CA GLU A 72 -2.05 30.28 -0.61
C GLU A 72 -2.12 29.69 0.83
N LYS A 73 -2.17 30.53 1.87
CA LYS A 73 -2.65 30.08 3.20
C LYS A 73 -4.18 30.11 3.34
N GLY A 74 -4.90 30.50 2.29
CA GLY A 74 -6.35 30.48 2.29
C GLY A 74 -6.91 30.20 0.90
N ASP A 75 -7.48 29.02 0.74
CA ASP A 75 -8.39 28.64 -0.35
C ASP A 75 -7.73 28.14 -1.65
N GLY A 76 -7.20 26.92 -1.62
CA GLY A 76 -6.64 26.25 -2.80
C GLY A 76 -6.50 24.74 -2.63
N ILE A 77 -7.50 24.00 -3.13
CA ILE A 77 -7.67 22.54 -3.05
C ILE A 77 -7.86 22.07 -1.59
N ARG A 78 -9.12 21.93 -1.15
CA ARG A 78 -9.41 20.77 -0.30
C ARG A 78 -9.00 19.59 -1.16
N LEU A 79 -7.79 19.06 -0.92
CA LEU A 79 -7.62 17.64 -1.09
C LEU A 79 -8.81 17.12 -0.29
N VAL A 80 -9.83 16.62 -1.00
CA VAL A 80 -10.50 15.47 -0.43
C VAL A 80 -9.33 14.62 0.01
N ASP A 81 -9.23 14.33 1.30
CA ASP A 81 -8.44 13.20 1.75
C ASP A 81 -9.08 12.02 1.01
N ILE A 82 -8.74 11.86 -0.27
CA ILE A 82 -8.68 10.59 -0.93
C ILE A 82 -7.69 9.92 -0.01
N PRO A 83 -8.10 8.95 0.82
CA PRO A 83 -7.14 8.20 1.59
C PRO A 83 -6.24 7.58 0.53
N MET A 84 -5.10 8.22 0.31
CA MET A 84 -4.03 7.70 -0.51
C MET A 84 -3.79 6.33 0.14
N PRO A 85 -3.78 5.20 -0.60
CA PRO A 85 -3.52 3.88 0.00
C PRO A 85 -2.11 3.73 0.61
N ALA A 86 -1.45 4.84 0.94
CA ALA A 86 -0.03 4.99 1.19
C ALA A 86 0.41 4.67 2.63
N HIS A 87 -0.50 4.40 3.58
CA HIS A 87 -0.10 4.13 4.97
C HIS A 87 -0.69 2.85 5.57
N LEU A 88 -0.90 1.80 4.77
CA LEU A 88 -0.91 0.46 5.38
C LEU A 88 0.51 0.17 5.87
N ASN A 89 0.66 0.03 7.19
CA ASN A 89 1.93 -0.31 7.83
C ASN A 89 2.54 -1.53 7.13
N ARG A 90 3.80 -1.42 6.72
CA ARG A 90 4.55 -2.53 6.10
C ARG A 90 5.34 -3.24 7.19
N ASP A 91 4.62 -3.90 8.09
CA ASP A 91 5.13 -4.43 9.35
C ASP A 91 4.85 -5.93 9.56
N ILE A 92 4.15 -6.58 8.63
CA ILE A 92 3.91 -8.03 8.71
C ILE A 92 5.13 -8.77 8.16
N PRO A 93 5.87 -9.55 8.96
CA PRO A 93 7.03 -10.28 8.48
C PRO A 93 6.62 -11.37 7.49
N ILE A 94 7.31 -11.43 6.35
CA ILE A 94 7.22 -12.53 5.40
C ILE A 94 8.27 -13.55 5.80
N LEU A 95 7.84 -14.68 6.37
CA LEU A 95 8.71 -15.75 6.84
C LEU A 95 8.97 -16.73 5.68
N GLY A 96 10.06 -16.45 4.94
CA GLY A 96 10.62 -17.32 3.92
C GLY A 96 9.88 -17.36 2.57
N THR A 97 10.70 -17.61 1.54
CA THR A 97 10.37 -18.35 0.31
C THR A 97 11.20 -19.62 0.46
N ALA A 98 10.61 -20.79 0.28
CA ALA A 98 11.24 -22.02 0.65
C ALA A 98 12.54 -22.26 -0.10
N MET A 99 13.54 -22.70 0.64
CA MET A 99 14.49 -23.64 0.08
C MET A 99 13.88 -25.01 0.33
N GLY A 100 13.10 -25.49 -0.65
CA GLY A 100 12.54 -26.83 -0.63
C GLY A 100 13.69 -27.83 -0.47
N SER A 101 13.72 -28.51 0.67
CA SER A 101 14.43 -29.79 0.72
C SER A 101 13.60 -30.73 -0.13
N VAL A 102 14.07 -31.02 -1.33
CA VAL A 102 13.51 -32.08 -2.16
C VAL A 102 13.66 -33.38 -1.38
N ILE A 103 12.55 -33.91 -0.87
CA ILE A 103 12.47 -35.22 -0.24
C ILE A 103 11.28 -35.91 -0.90
N ASP A 104 11.57 -36.57 -2.03
CA ASP A 104 10.69 -37.30 -2.96
C ASP A 104 9.82 -36.50 -3.94
N ASP A 105 9.70 -37.05 -5.15
CA ASP A 105 9.18 -36.46 -6.40
C ASP A 105 7.71 -35.95 -6.35
N ASP A 106 6.97 -36.22 -5.27
CA ASP A 106 5.52 -35.94 -5.17
C ASP A 106 5.12 -34.92 -4.09
N PHE A 107 6.03 -34.48 -3.22
CA PHE A 107 5.67 -33.62 -2.10
C PHE A 107 6.70 -32.52 -1.81
N HIS A 108 6.20 -31.29 -1.66
CA HIS A 108 7.03 -30.12 -1.34
C HIS A 108 6.65 -29.58 0.04
N GLY A 109 7.57 -29.66 1.01
CA GLY A 109 7.46 -28.99 2.30
C GLY A 109 8.46 -27.84 2.47
N PHE A 110 8.20 -26.93 3.41
CA PHE A 110 8.99 -25.71 3.62
C PHE A 110 9.60 -25.64 5.03
N VAL A 111 10.76 -24.98 5.16
CA VAL A 111 11.39 -24.71 6.46
C VAL A 111 11.12 -23.27 6.87
N LEU A 112 10.65 -23.06 8.11
CA LEU A 112 10.39 -21.73 8.69
C LEU A 112 11.48 -21.38 9.70
N ASP A 113 12.59 -20.79 9.23
CA ASP A 113 13.74 -20.37 10.05
C ASP A 113 13.46 -19.15 10.96
N GLY A 114 12.22 -18.64 10.96
CA GLY A 114 11.78 -17.51 11.78
C GLY A 114 12.36 -16.14 11.40
N ARG A 115 13.26 -16.07 10.42
CA ARG A 115 13.84 -14.81 9.92
C ARG A 115 12.99 -14.24 8.77
N PRO A 116 12.51 -12.98 8.88
CA PRO A 116 11.78 -12.35 7.78
C PRO A 116 12.68 -12.11 6.56
N ILE A 117 12.20 -12.50 5.37
CA ILE A 117 12.87 -12.19 4.10
C ILE A 117 12.44 -10.83 3.53
N ASP A 118 11.22 -10.41 3.87
CA ASP A 118 10.63 -9.12 3.51
C ASP A 118 9.45 -8.81 4.46
N TYR A 119 8.77 -7.69 4.24
CA TYR A 119 7.59 -7.27 5.00
C TYR A 119 6.41 -6.96 4.08
N ALA A 120 5.24 -7.51 4.41
CA ALA A 120 3.98 -7.24 3.74
C ALA A 120 3.27 -6.04 4.37
N ARG A 121 2.43 -5.37 3.57
CA ARG A 121 1.51 -4.35 4.08
C ARG A 121 0.39 -5.01 4.87
N ARG A 122 0.08 -4.46 6.03
CA ARG A 122 -1.00 -4.90 6.91
C ARG A 122 -2.37 -4.66 6.29
N PRO A 123 -3.15 -5.71 6.01
CA PRO A 123 -4.53 -5.55 5.57
C PRO A 123 -5.38 -4.85 6.65
N PRO A 124 -6.43 -4.10 6.25
CA PRO A 124 -7.20 -3.28 7.18
C PRO A 124 -7.91 -4.11 8.27
N GLY A 125 -8.36 -5.33 7.96
CA GLY A 125 -8.95 -6.24 8.95
C GLY A 125 -7.96 -6.72 10.02
N LEU A 126 -6.65 -6.53 9.81
CA LEU A 126 -5.58 -6.92 10.73
C LEU A 126 -4.95 -5.72 11.47
N ALA A 127 -5.57 -4.53 11.43
CA ALA A 127 -5.03 -3.32 12.03
C ALA A 127 -4.65 -3.47 13.52
N GLY A 128 -5.41 -4.25 14.29
CA GLY A 128 -5.15 -4.53 15.71
C GLY A 128 -4.58 -5.93 16.01
N ALA A 129 -4.31 -6.75 14.98
CA ALA A 129 -3.86 -8.12 15.18
C ALA A 129 -2.34 -8.18 15.44
N THR A 130 -1.93 -8.85 16.51
CA THR A 130 -0.51 -9.13 16.81
C THR A 130 -0.11 -10.52 16.36
N ASP A 131 1.21 -10.76 16.30
CA ASP A 131 1.79 -12.08 16.00
C ASP A 131 1.40 -12.67 14.62
N ILE A 132 1.02 -11.81 13.66
CA ILE A 132 0.73 -12.22 12.28
C ILE A 132 2.04 -12.36 11.50
N TYR A 133 2.11 -13.36 10.65
CA TYR A 133 3.15 -13.46 9.63
C TYR A 133 2.55 -13.76 8.26
N ALA A 134 3.34 -13.60 7.22
CA ALA A 134 2.99 -13.98 5.87
C ALA A 134 4.00 -14.97 5.29
N LEU A 135 3.60 -15.70 4.26
CA LEU A 135 4.49 -16.61 3.52
C LEU A 135 4.08 -16.64 2.05
N TYR A 136 5.04 -16.94 1.18
CA TYR A 136 4.75 -17.29 -0.20
C TYR A 136 4.41 -18.77 -0.30
N VAL A 137 3.32 -19.08 -0.99
CA VAL A 137 2.92 -20.46 -1.27
C VAL A 137 3.83 -21.03 -2.33
N GLU A 138 4.29 -22.26 -2.13
CA GLU A 138 4.99 -22.99 -3.18
C GLU A 138 4.34 -24.33 -3.48
N GLY A 139 4.72 -24.87 -4.64
CA GLY A 139 4.08 -26.04 -5.22
C GLY A 139 2.66 -25.74 -5.69
N GLU A 140 2.08 -26.73 -6.36
CA GLU A 140 0.73 -26.60 -6.92
C GLU A 140 -0.33 -27.32 -6.09
N SER A 141 0.07 -27.87 -4.92
CA SER A 141 -0.77 -28.77 -4.12
C SER A 141 -2.16 -28.23 -3.77
N MET A 142 -2.26 -26.90 -3.67
CA MET A 142 -3.46 -26.19 -3.28
C MET A 142 -4.05 -25.34 -4.40
N PHE A 143 -3.56 -25.47 -5.64
CA PHE A 143 -4.16 -24.83 -6.81
C PHE A 143 -5.59 -25.37 -7.02
N PRO A 144 -6.58 -24.52 -7.34
CA PRO A 144 -6.48 -23.08 -7.62
C PRO A 144 -6.65 -22.16 -6.40
N ALA A 145 -6.96 -22.69 -5.22
CA ALA A 145 -7.24 -21.88 -4.03
C ALA A 145 -6.00 -21.11 -3.53
N PHE A 146 -4.82 -21.73 -3.63
CA PHE A 146 -3.54 -21.14 -3.29
C PHE A 146 -2.53 -21.43 -4.40
N PRO A 147 -2.46 -20.57 -5.44
CA PRO A 147 -1.48 -20.71 -6.51
C PRO A 147 -0.05 -20.55 -6.01
N ALA A 148 0.91 -21.17 -6.70
CA ALA A 148 2.33 -20.95 -6.45
C ALA A 148 2.69 -19.45 -6.59
N GLY A 149 3.50 -18.95 -5.66
CA GLY A 149 3.87 -17.54 -5.57
C GLY A 149 2.82 -16.63 -4.93
N SER A 150 1.64 -17.15 -4.56
CA SER A 150 0.64 -16.34 -3.84
C SER A 150 1.07 -16.04 -2.40
N LEU A 151 0.75 -14.84 -1.91
CA LEU A 151 1.06 -14.42 -0.55
C LEU A 151 -0.10 -14.78 0.38
N CYS A 152 0.18 -15.56 1.43
CA CYS A 152 -0.79 -15.92 2.46
C CYS A 152 -0.47 -15.22 3.78
N PHE A 153 -1.52 -14.78 4.49
CA PHE A 153 -1.40 -14.25 5.84
C PHE A 153 -1.84 -15.30 6.85
N VAL A 154 -1.08 -15.43 7.94
CA VAL A 154 -1.21 -16.51 8.90
C VAL A 154 -1.30 -15.96 10.32
N GLN A 155 -2.24 -16.50 11.09
CA GLN A 155 -2.50 -16.14 12.48
C GLN A 155 -2.19 -17.36 13.39
N PRO A 156 -1.00 -17.42 14.02
CA PRO A 156 -0.59 -18.54 14.87
C PRO A 156 -1.47 -18.73 16.10
N ARG A 157 -1.93 -17.62 16.70
CA ARG A 157 -2.63 -17.63 17.99
C ARG A 157 -4.11 -17.99 17.89
N ARG A 158 -4.64 -18.10 16.67
CA ARG A 158 -6.04 -18.45 16.43
C ARG A 158 -6.12 -19.91 16.04
N SER A 159 -6.81 -20.70 16.86
CA SER A 159 -7.08 -22.10 16.52
C SER A 159 -7.91 -22.18 15.24
N PRO A 160 -7.48 -22.95 14.23
CA PRO A 160 -8.25 -23.15 13.01
C PRO A 160 -9.47 -24.03 13.25
N ALA A 161 -10.56 -23.72 12.54
CA ALA A 161 -11.77 -24.52 12.49
C ALA A 161 -11.70 -25.57 11.37
N ILE A 162 -12.60 -26.54 11.40
CA ILE A 162 -12.78 -27.47 10.28
C ILE A 162 -13.25 -26.67 9.05
N GLY A 163 -12.60 -26.92 7.92
CA GLY A 163 -12.78 -26.19 6.66
C GLY A 163 -11.79 -25.05 6.45
N ASP A 164 -11.06 -24.62 7.49
CA ASP A 164 -10.06 -23.57 7.33
C ASP A 164 -8.81 -24.10 6.61
N ALA A 165 -8.19 -23.22 5.80
CA ALA A 165 -6.84 -23.43 5.32
C ALA A 165 -5.84 -23.23 6.47
N VAL A 166 -4.86 -24.11 6.56
CA VAL A 166 -3.90 -24.16 7.67
C VAL A 166 -2.48 -24.34 7.17
N ILE A 167 -1.54 -23.74 7.90
CA ILE A 167 -0.13 -24.10 7.84
C ILE A 167 0.13 -25.10 8.95
N VAL A 168 0.54 -26.30 8.59
CA VAL A 168 0.91 -27.35 9.53
C VAL A 168 2.41 -27.50 9.52
N GLN A 169 3.05 -27.38 10.68
CA GLN A 169 4.46 -27.74 10.85
C GLN A 169 4.57 -29.12 11.49
N THR A 170 5.44 -29.96 10.94
CA THR A 170 5.67 -31.32 11.41
C THR A 170 7.10 -31.50 11.91
N LYS A 171 7.24 -32.27 12.98
CA LYS A 171 8.54 -32.82 13.39
C LYS A 171 9.00 -33.82 12.34
N HIS A 172 10.29 -33.85 12.07
CA HIS A 172 10.87 -34.82 11.13
C HIS A 172 10.55 -36.27 11.54
N TRP A 173 10.13 -37.08 10.57
CA TRP A 173 9.77 -38.49 10.75
C TRP A 173 10.09 -39.30 9.48
N ASP A 174 10.16 -40.63 9.58
CA ASP A 174 10.39 -41.49 8.41
C ASP A 174 9.24 -41.35 7.41
N GLY A 175 9.54 -40.82 6.21
CA GLY A 175 8.55 -40.49 5.18
C GLY A 175 8.04 -39.05 5.20
N ASP A 176 8.76 -38.14 5.87
CA ASP A 176 8.46 -36.70 5.91
C ASP A 176 8.94 -35.96 4.65
N PRO A 177 8.04 -35.47 3.77
CA PRO A 177 8.44 -34.70 2.60
C PRO A 177 8.79 -33.22 2.89
N GLY A 178 8.81 -32.80 4.16
CA GLY A 178 9.31 -31.49 4.59
C GLY A 178 8.61 -30.95 5.85
N GLN A 179 9.08 -29.80 6.36
CA GLN A 179 8.74 -29.38 7.73
C GLN A 179 7.44 -28.55 7.85
N ALA A 180 6.88 -28.06 6.74
CA ALA A 180 5.64 -27.27 6.76
C ALA A 180 4.80 -27.41 5.49
N TYR A 181 3.48 -27.45 5.64
CA TYR A 181 2.52 -27.63 4.54
C TYR A 181 1.34 -26.66 4.63
N ILE A 182 0.84 -26.20 3.48
CA ILE A 182 -0.48 -25.56 3.36
C ILE A 182 -1.51 -26.59 2.89
N LYS A 183 -2.58 -26.78 3.67
CA LYS A 183 -3.70 -27.71 3.38
C LYS A 183 -5.01 -27.21 3.99
N VAL A 184 -6.13 -27.85 3.68
CA VAL A 184 -7.42 -27.59 4.35
C VAL A 184 -7.64 -28.59 5.47
N LEU A 185 -7.95 -28.11 6.68
CA LEU A 185 -8.24 -28.96 7.83
C LEU A 185 -9.66 -29.54 7.69
N VAL A 186 -9.80 -30.85 7.43
CA VAL A 186 -11.11 -31.48 7.26
C VAL A 186 -11.61 -32.24 8.48
N ARG A 187 -10.69 -32.73 9.33
CA ARG A 187 -11.04 -33.39 10.58
C ARG A 187 -9.91 -33.27 11.59
N ARG A 188 -10.28 -33.16 12.86
CA ARG A 188 -9.34 -33.17 13.99
C ARG A 188 -9.85 -34.12 15.06
N THR A 189 -9.02 -35.07 15.46
CA THR A 189 -9.29 -36.02 16.55
C THR A 189 -8.17 -35.94 17.59
N SER A 190 -8.30 -36.69 18.68
CA SER A 190 -7.27 -36.77 19.72
C SER A 190 -5.99 -37.47 19.25
N ASP A 191 -6.09 -38.36 18.26
CA ASP A 191 -4.99 -39.15 17.71
C ASP A 191 -4.33 -38.54 16.46
N LYS A 192 -5.10 -37.87 15.59
CA LYS A 192 -4.61 -37.36 14.31
C LYS A 192 -5.34 -36.12 13.80
N ILE A 193 -4.73 -35.47 12.82
CA ILE A 193 -5.39 -34.49 11.95
C ILE A 193 -5.55 -35.08 10.56
N VAL A 194 -6.62 -34.67 9.89
CA VAL A 194 -6.89 -35.02 8.49
C VAL A 194 -6.93 -33.74 7.69
N LEU A 195 -6.12 -33.71 6.64
CA LEU A 195 -5.89 -32.58 5.77
C LEU A 195 -6.32 -32.94 4.35
N LYS A 196 -6.91 -31.98 3.64
CA LYS A 196 -7.27 -32.11 2.23
C LYS A 196 -6.31 -31.29 1.37
N GLN A 197 -5.85 -31.92 0.30
CA GLN A 197 -5.13 -31.32 -0.82
C GLN A 197 -6.08 -31.16 -2.02
N TYR A 198 -5.87 -30.14 -2.85
CA TYR A 198 -6.69 -29.91 -4.04
C TYR A 198 -6.09 -30.47 -5.33
N ASN A 199 -4.76 -30.48 -5.47
CA ASN A 199 -4.11 -30.88 -6.72
C ASN A 199 -2.83 -31.71 -6.48
N PRO A 200 -2.81 -33.00 -6.85
CA PRO A 200 -3.99 -33.83 -7.09
C PRO A 200 -4.88 -33.87 -5.83
N GLU A 201 -6.17 -34.14 -6.02
CA GLU A 201 -7.09 -34.29 -4.89
C GLU A 201 -6.68 -35.50 -4.04
N ALA A 202 -6.28 -35.22 -2.81
CA ALA A 202 -5.78 -36.23 -1.89
C ALA A 202 -6.16 -35.87 -0.45
N THR A 203 -6.26 -36.90 0.39
CA THR A 203 -6.45 -36.74 1.83
C THR A 203 -5.21 -37.26 2.55
N ILE A 204 -4.65 -36.42 3.42
CA ILE A 204 -3.42 -36.69 4.15
C ILE A 204 -3.77 -36.79 5.63
N GLU A 205 -3.38 -37.87 6.28
CA GLU A 205 -3.57 -38.05 7.71
C GLU A 205 -2.23 -37.93 8.43
N ILE A 206 -2.16 -37.03 9.43
CA ILE A 206 -0.95 -36.81 10.22
C ILE A 206 -1.25 -37.13 11.69
N PRO A 207 -0.58 -38.12 12.29
CA PRO A 207 -0.67 -38.39 13.72
C PRO A 207 -0.27 -37.16 14.55
N ASN A 208 -1.05 -36.83 15.59
CA ASN A 208 -0.82 -35.64 16.42
C ASN A 208 0.58 -35.61 17.07
N LYS A 209 1.19 -36.77 17.31
CA LYS A 209 2.56 -36.87 17.85
C LYS A 209 3.64 -36.21 16.97
N TYR A 210 3.38 -36.10 15.67
CA TYR A 210 4.30 -35.49 14.70
C TYR A 210 3.93 -34.03 14.39
N VAL A 211 2.76 -33.56 14.81
CA VAL A 211 2.34 -32.17 14.60
C VAL A 211 3.04 -31.28 15.62
N GLU A 212 3.84 -30.32 15.14
CA GLU A 212 4.48 -29.31 15.98
C GLU A 212 3.56 -28.12 16.20
N SER A 213 3.00 -27.58 15.12
CA SER A 213 2.09 -26.44 15.18
C SER A 213 1.07 -26.47 14.04
N ILE A 214 -0.09 -25.85 14.27
CA ILE A 214 -1.13 -25.65 13.26
C ILE A 214 -1.57 -24.19 13.33
N HIS A 215 -1.28 -23.43 12.29
CA HIS A 215 -1.62 -22.02 12.22
C HIS A 215 -2.72 -21.79 11.19
N LYS A 216 -3.67 -20.90 11.51
CA LYS A 216 -4.76 -20.58 10.59
C LYS A 216 -4.28 -19.65 9.48
N VAL A 217 -4.54 -20.01 8.22
CA VAL A 217 -4.44 -19.10 7.09
C VAL A 217 -5.71 -18.25 7.04
N LEU A 218 -5.54 -16.94 6.98
CA LEU A 218 -6.64 -15.99 6.99
C LEU A 218 -7.31 -15.89 5.63
N THR A 219 -8.63 -15.90 5.64
CA THR A 219 -9.46 -15.71 4.45
C THR A 219 -9.47 -14.24 4.03
N THR A 220 -9.76 -13.98 2.76
CA THR A 220 -9.93 -12.60 2.25
C THR A 220 -10.91 -11.79 3.10
N ARG A 221 -12.01 -12.41 3.54
CA ARG A 221 -12.98 -11.79 4.45
C ARG A 221 -12.31 -11.24 5.72
N GLU A 222 -11.50 -12.07 6.37
CA GLU A 222 -10.79 -11.70 7.60
C GLU A 222 -9.74 -10.61 7.36
N LEU A 223 -9.08 -10.61 6.20
CA LEU A 223 -8.11 -9.57 5.83
C LEU A 223 -8.75 -8.19 5.64
N PHE A 224 -10.02 -8.14 5.26
CA PHE A 224 -10.76 -6.89 5.05
C PHE A 224 -11.76 -6.56 6.18
N GLY A 225 -11.91 -7.43 7.18
CA GLY A 225 -12.77 -7.19 8.34
C GLY A 225 -14.28 -7.27 8.06
N VAL A 226 -14.68 -8.08 7.06
CA VAL A 226 -16.08 -8.25 6.61
C VAL A 226 -16.63 -9.65 6.89
#